data_AF-A7N3Y1-F1
#
_entry.id   AF-A7N3Y1-F1
#
_cell.length_a   1.000
_cell.length_b   1.000
_cell.length_c   1.000
_cell.angle_alpha   90.00
_cell.angle_beta   90.00
_cell.angle_gamma   90.00
#
_symmetry.space_group_name_H-M   'P 1'
#
loop_
_entity.id
_entity.type
_entity.pdbx_description
1 polymer ?
#
loop_
_entity_poly.entity_id
_entity_poly.type
_entity_poly.pdbx_seq_one_letter_code
_entity_poly.pdbx_strand_id
1 'polypeptide(L)'
;MPSTHTNDELHKFLKTGMRVSINFEFGPEEKYIYAANYLGLKENAYIILDIPTRLLEEQALRKLNNVDVVIRGVSDTDLGHVVAFKTSVLMNLLRPSPLLFVRIPATFATKPVREHERYKLQLACTIDHMSNRYESNLVDFSLSGCGISTLIEPEFAVGDTITIESPLSEHIDEENRCSVANIKKLQKGWIVGVKFAEPLDMTDDLKNELLEHSFSASTI
;
A
#
# COMPACT_ATOMS: atom_id res chain seq x y z
N MET A 1 -4.44 -18.17 -1.17
CA MET A 1 -5.30 -18.21 -2.38
C MET A 1 -6.20 -16.98 -2.38
N PRO A 2 -6.76 -16.53 -3.52
CA PRO A 2 -7.75 -15.47 -3.53
C PRO A 2 -9.02 -15.90 -2.78
N SER A 3 -9.57 -15.01 -1.95
CA SER A 3 -10.83 -15.21 -1.23
C SER A 3 -11.90 -14.28 -1.80
N THR A 4 -13.14 -14.76 -1.92
CA THR A 4 -14.28 -13.97 -2.39
C THR A 4 -15.14 -13.55 -1.20
N HIS A 5 -15.50 -12.27 -1.15
CA HIS A 5 -16.28 -11.65 -0.07
C HIS A 5 -17.50 -10.93 -0.65
N THR A 6 -18.51 -10.67 0.18
CA THR A 6 -19.70 -9.88 -0.18
C THR A 6 -19.50 -8.41 0.13
N ASN A 7 -20.33 -7.53 -0.46
CA ASN A 7 -20.26 -6.08 -0.26
C ASN A 7 -20.29 -5.62 1.21
N ASP A 8 -20.92 -6.36 2.12
CA ASP A 8 -20.98 -6.05 3.55
C ASP A 8 -19.59 -5.95 4.19
N GLU A 9 -18.61 -6.68 3.64
CA GLU A 9 -17.25 -6.72 4.17
C GLU A 9 -16.31 -5.72 3.50
N LEU A 10 -16.81 -4.95 2.53
CA LEU A 10 -15.99 -4.05 1.71
C LEU A 10 -15.26 -3.00 2.57
N HIS A 11 -15.90 -2.50 3.63
CA HIS A 11 -15.36 -1.52 4.57
C HIS A 11 -14.15 -2.04 5.37
N LYS A 12 -13.96 -3.36 5.45
CA LYS A 12 -12.80 -3.97 6.11
C LYS A 12 -11.54 -3.75 5.28
N PHE A 13 -11.66 -3.72 3.95
CA PHE A 13 -10.54 -3.69 3.02
C PHE A 13 -10.37 -2.37 2.25
N LEU A 14 -11.44 -1.64 1.95
CA LEU A 14 -11.36 -0.30 1.38
C LEU A 14 -11.36 0.75 2.49
N LYS A 15 -10.26 1.48 2.63
CA LYS A 15 -10.11 2.60 3.58
C LYS A 15 -9.97 3.91 2.83
N THR A 16 -10.61 4.97 3.32
CA THR A 16 -10.50 6.32 2.73
C THR A 16 -9.03 6.73 2.57
N GLY A 17 -8.72 7.34 1.42
CA GLY A 17 -7.35 7.70 1.04
C GLY A 17 -6.56 6.58 0.35
N MET A 18 -7.09 5.35 0.31
CA MET A 18 -6.45 4.24 -0.37
C MET A 18 -6.29 4.52 -1.87
N ARG A 19 -5.06 4.35 -2.37
CA ARG A 19 -4.78 4.45 -3.80
C ARG A 19 -5.29 3.20 -4.51
N VAL A 20 -6.05 3.41 -5.57
CA VAL A 20 -6.61 2.35 -6.42
C VAL A 20 -6.20 2.57 -7.87
N SER A 21 -6.26 1.49 -8.64
CA SER A 21 -6.16 1.44 -10.08
C SER A 21 -7.57 1.18 -10.62
N ILE A 22 -7.97 1.97 -11.61
CA ILE A 22 -9.20 1.78 -12.37
C ILE A 22 -8.79 1.34 -13.77
N ASN A 23 -9.24 0.16 -14.18
CA ASN A 23 -9.09 -0.35 -15.53
C ASN A 23 -10.44 -0.27 -16.25
N PHE A 24 -10.56 0.61 -17.24
CA PHE A 24 -11.74 0.73 -18.09
C PHE A 24 -11.68 -0.27 -19.22
N GLU A 25 -12.76 -1.02 -19.44
CA GLU A 25 -12.86 -2.03 -20.49
C GLU A 25 -13.81 -1.54 -21.59
N PHE A 26 -13.25 -0.95 -22.66
CA PHE A 26 -14.00 -0.55 -23.86
C PHE A 26 -13.88 -1.66 -24.91
N GLY A 27 -14.63 -2.75 -24.72
CA GLY A 27 -14.57 -3.91 -25.62
C GLY A 27 -13.32 -4.79 -25.40
N PRO A 28 -12.98 -5.68 -26.37
CA PRO A 28 -12.01 -6.75 -26.15
C PRO A 28 -10.56 -6.27 -26.01
N GLU A 29 -10.17 -5.24 -26.77
CA GLU A 29 -8.77 -4.82 -26.91
C GLU A 29 -8.47 -3.44 -26.32
N GLU A 30 -9.50 -2.62 -26.08
CA GLU A 30 -9.32 -1.24 -25.65
C GLU A 30 -9.43 -1.14 -24.11
N LYS A 31 -8.27 -1.09 -23.44
CA LYS A 31 -8.15 -1.02 -21.98
C LYS A 31 -7.34 0.18 -21.55
N TYR A 32 -7.89 0.96 -20.63
CA TYR A 32 -7.22 2.14 -20.09
C TYR A 32 -7.08 2.04 -18.57
N ILE A 33 -5.85 2.21 -18.08
CA ILE A 33 -5.54 2.09 -16.65
C ILE A 33 -5.15 3.45 -16.08
N TYR A 34 -5.84 3.88 -15.03
CA TYR A 34 -5.53 5.10 -14.29
C TYR A 34 -5.38 4.83 -12.79
N ALA A 35 -4.51 5.60 -12.14
CA ALA A 35 -4.50 5.69 -10.70
C ALA A 35 -5.64 6.62 -10.24
N ALA A 36 -6.23 6.32 -9.09
CA ALA A 36 -7.27 7.09 -8.43
C ALA A 36 -7.14 6.93 -6.91
N ASN A 37 -7.87 7.74 -6.14
CA ASN A 37 -7.95 7.60 -4.68
C ASN A 37 -9.37 7.25 -4.27
N TYR A 38 -9.54 6.26 -3.40
CA TYR A 38 -10.83 5.94 -2.81
C TYR A 38 -11.18 6.99 -1.76
N LEU A 39 -12.28 7.72 -1.95
CA LEU A 39 -12.74 8.74 -1.01
C LEU A 39 -13.72 8.17 0.02
N GLY A 40 -14.55 7.22 -0.40
CA GLY A 40 -15.56 6.63 0.47
C GLY A 40 -16.66 5.94 -0.32
N LEU A 41 -17.71 5.56 0.40
CA LEU A 41 -18.94 5.02 -0.18
C LEU A 41 -20.16 5.66 0.48
N LYS A 42 -21.25 5.76 -0.27
CA LYS A 42 -22.58 5.96 0.27
C LYS A 42 -23.25 4.59 0.34
N GLU A 43 -23.61 4.16 1.54
CA GLU A 43 -24.24 2.87 1.79
C GLU A 43 -25.41 2.62 0.83
N ASN A 44 -25.48 1.40 0.30
CA ASN A 44 -26.52 0.96 -0.63
C ASN A 44 -26.67 1.81 -1.90
N ALA A 45 -25.69 2.65 -2.23
CA ALA A 45 -25.74 3.53 -3.39
C ALA A 45 -24.50 3.42 -4.28
N TYR A 46 -23.34 3.91 -3.85
CA TYR A 46 -22.17 4.05 -4.73
C TYR A 46 -20.85 4.22 -3.97
N ILE A 47 -19.76 3.95 -4.69
CA ILE A 47 -18.38 4.27 -4.29
C ILE A 47 -17.95 5.56 -4.99
N ILE A 48 -17.19 6.40 -4.29
CA ILE A 48 -16.66 7.67 -4.78
C ILE A 48 -15.14 7.57 -4.91
N LEU A 49 -14.63 7.85 -6.10
CA LEU A 49 -13.20 7.89 -6.40
C LEU A 49 -12.79 9.28 -6.87
N ASP A 50 -11.66 9.76 -6.38
CA ASP A 50 -10.94 10.91 -6.92
C ASP A 50 -10.07 10.45 -8.09
N ILE A 51 -10.25 11.05 -9.26
CA ILE A 51 -9.59 10.63 -10.50
C ILE A 51 -8.73 11.76 -11.07
N PRO A 52 -7.65 11.45 -11.82
CA PRO A 52 -6.81 12.48 -12.41
C PRO A 52 -7.56 13.21 -13.52
N THR A 53 -7.38 14.53 -13.61
CA THR A 53 -7.97 15.36 -14.68
C THR A 53 -7.66 14.83 -16.08
N ARG A 54 -6.46 14.27 -16.30
CA ARG A 54 -6.04 13.68 -17.60
C ARG A 54 -7.02 12.60 -18.11
N LEU A 55 -7.65 11.86 -17.20
CA LEU A 55 -8.63 10.82 -17.55
C LEU A 55 -9.80 11.43 -18.33
N LEU A 56 -10.14 12.68 -18.05
CA LEU A 56 -11.29 13.36 -18.64
C LEU A 56 -10.93 14.09 -19.95
N GLU A 57 -9.65 14.24 -20.25
CA GLU A 57 -9.16 14.88 -21.47
C GLU A 57 -9.15 13.91 -22.66
N GLU A 58 -9.10 12.61 -22.39
CA GLU A 58 -9.07 11.57 -23.43
C GLU A 58 -10.45 11.37 -24.08
N GLN A 59 -10.50 11.41 -25.42
CA GLN A 59 -11.76 11.37 -26.18
C GLN A 59 -12.60 10.10 -25.93
N ALA A 60 -11.94 8.95 -25.74
CA ALA A 60 -12.60 7.68 -25.41
C ALA A 60 -13.39 7.73 -24.08
N LEU A 61 -13.00 8.63 -23.17
CA LEU A 61 -13.53 8.73 -21.81
C LEU A 61 -14.61 9.82 -21.67
N ARG A 62 -15.09 10.37 -22.79
CA ARG A 62 -16.18 11.37 -22.80
C ARG A 62 -17.57 10.79 -22.51
N LYS A 63 -17.73 9.46 -22.56
CA LYS A 63 -18.98 8.75 -22.23
C LYS A 63 -18.69 7.58 -21.28
N LEU A 64 -18.45 7.89 -20.01
CA LEU A 64 -18.18 6.86 -18.99
C LEU A 64 -19.43 6.17 -18.46
N ASN A 65 -20.63 6.68 -18.69
CA ASN A 65 -21.84 6.13 -18.07
C ASN A 65 -22.07 4.66 -18.48
N ASN A 66 -22.24 3.80 -17.47
CA ASN A 66 -22.39 2.35 -17.59
C ASN A 66 -21.21 1.60 -18.23
N VAL A 67 -20.03 2.22 -18.32
CA VAL A 67 -18.82 1.51 -18.71
C VAL A 67 -18.39 0.56 -17.59
N ASP A 68 -18.06 -0.66 -17.98
CA ASP A 68 -17.49 -1.67 -17.09
C ASP A 68 -16.05 -1.28 -16.70
N VAL A 69 -15.77 -1.38 -15.42
CA VAL A 69 -14.46 -1.09 -14.85
C VAL A 69 -14.04 -2.19 -13.88
N VAL A 70 -12.75 -2.49 -13.88
CA VAL A 70 -12.12 -3.32 -12.86
C VAL A 70 -11.32 -2.42 -11.94
N ILE A 71 -11.67 -2.41 -10.66
CA ILE A 71 -10.96 -1.64 -9.64
C ILE A 71 -10.05 -2.57 -8.87
N ARG A 72 -8.80 -2.16 -8.68
CA ARG A 72 -7.79 -2.87 -7.88
C ARG A 72 -7.10 -1.92 -6.93
N GLY A 73 -6.82 -2.35 -5.70
CA GLY A 73 -5.96 -1.58 -4.80
C GLY A 73 -5.31 -2.48 -3.76
N VAL A 74 -4.30 -1.95 -3.08
CA VAL A 74 -3.67 -2.63 -1.94
C VAL A 74 -4.17 -1.98 -0.66
N SER A 75 -4.87 -2.75 0.15
CA SER A 75 -5.37 -2.35 1.46
C SER A 75 -4.22 -2.22 2.46
N ASP A 76 -4.42 -1.38 3.47
CA ASP A 76 -3.47 -1.13 4.55
C ASP A 76 -3.68 -2.08 5.74
N THR A 77 -4.28 -3.26 5.51
CA THR A 77 -4.26 -4.38 6.45
C THR A 77 -2.84 -4.87 6.68
N ASP A 78 -2.60 -5.61 7.76
CA ASP A 78 -1.26 -6.10 8.14
C ASP A 78 -0.61 -6.95 7.03
N LEU A 79 -1.36 -7.86 6.41
CA LEU A 79 -0.90 -8.68 5.27
C LEU A 79 -0.96 -7.97 3.90
N GLY A 80 -1.40 -6.72 3.87
CA GLY A 80 -1.58 -5.94 2.65
C GLY A 80 -2.47 -6.66 1.64
N HIS A 81 -3.79 -6.64 1.81
CA HIS A 81 -4.65 -7.35 0.87
C HIS A 81 -4.78 -6.59 -0.45
N VAL A 82 -4.46 -7.23 -1.58
CA VAL A 82 -4.96 -6.78 -2.87
C VAL A 82 -6.47 -7.00 -2.88
N VAL A 83 -7.22 -5.93 -3.11
CA VAL A 83 -8.67 -5.93 -3.30
C VAL A 83 -8.94 -5.74 -4.77
N ALA A 84 -9.80 -6.57 -5.37
CA ALA A 84 -10.17 -6.46 -6.76
C ALA A 84 -11.67 -6.74 -6.97
N PHE A 85 -12.34 -5.91 -7.77
CA PHE A 85 -13.73 -6.14 -8.15
C PHE A 85 -14.05 -5.52 -9.50
N LYS A 86 -15.03 -6.12 -10.19
CA LYS A 86 -15.63 -5.56 -11.40
C LYS A 86 -16.90 -4.82 -11.01
N THR A 87 -17.09 -3.63 -11.56
CA THR A 87 -18.28 -2.79 -11.37
C THR A 87 -18.52 -1.94 -12.63
N SER A 88 -19.54 -1.08 -12.61
CA SER A 88 -19.80 -0.13 -13.69
C SER A 88 -19.93 1.29 -13.17
N VAL A 89 -19.52 2.24 -14.02
CA VAL A 89 -19.62 3.67 -13.73
C VAL A 89 -21.09 4.09 -13.72
N LEU A 90 -21.46 4.86 -12.70
CA LEU A 90 -22.75 5.55 -12.60
C LEU A 90 -22.69 6.89 -13.33
N MET A 91 -21.70 7.70 -12.95
CA MET A 91 -21.47 9.03 -13.50
C MET A 91 -20.09 9.55 -13.09
N ASN A 92 -19.68 10.67 -13.69
CA ASN A 92 -18.57 11.48 -13.23
C ASN A 92 -19.01 12.92 -12.93
N LEU A 93 -18.28 13.60 -12.07
CA LEU A 93 -18.40 15.04 -11.82
C LEU A 93 -17.06 15.71 -12.14
N LEU A 94 -17.12 16.90 -12.75
CA LEU A 94 -15.93 17.66 -13.13
C LEU A 94 -15.62 18.80 -12.15
N ARG A 95 -16.62 19.25 -11.41
CA ARG A 95 -16.53 20.38 -10.49
C ARG A 95 -17.17 20.00 -9.15
N PRO A 96 -16.61 20.45 -8.01
CA PRO A 96 -15.40 21.27 -7.89
C PRO A 96 -14.09 20.51 -8.19
N SER A 97 -14.12 19.17 -8.22
CA SER A 97 -13.00 18.32 -8.63
C SER A 97 -13.48 17.12 -9.45
N PRO A 98 -12.58 16.49 -10.24
CA PRO A 98 -12.84 15.24 -10.95
C PRO A 98 -13.18 14.07 -10.01
N LEU A 99 -14.44 13.66 -9.98
CA LEU A 99 -14.91 12.50 -9.22
C LEU A 99 -15.55 11.46 -10.12
N LEU A 100 -15.33 10.19 -9.81
CA LEU A 100 -15.98 9.06 -10.45
C LEU A 100 -16.86 8.33 -9.44
N PHE A 101 -18.12 8.13 -9.82
CA PHE A 101 -19.10 7.37 -9.04
C PHE A 101 -19.29 6.02 -9.71
N VAL A 102 -19.11 4.93 -8.95
CA VAL A 102 -19.27 3.56 -9.45
C VAL A 102 -20.22 2.78 -8.55
N ARG A 103 -20.86 1.74 -9.09
CA ARG A 103 -21.74 0.87 -8.28
C ARG A 103 -20.95 0.11 -7.23
N ILE A 104 -21.59 -0.18 -6.10
CA ILE A 104 -21.05 -1.11 -5.12
C ILE A 104 -21.06 -2.51 -5.77
N PRO A 105 -19.92 -3.23 -5.81
CA PRO A 105 -19.88 -4.57 -6.37
C PRO A 105 -20.69 -5.53 -5.50
N ALA A 106 -21.36 -6.53 -6.08
CA ALA A 106 -22.03 -7.57 -5.28
C ALA A 106 -21.02 -8.43 -4.49
N THR A 107 -19.88 -8.72 -5.13
CA THR A 107 -18.78 -9.50 -4.56
C THR A 107 -17.44 -8.90 -4.96
N PHE A 108 -16.43 -9.08 -4.13
CA PHE A 108 -15.06 -8.71 -4.44
C PHE A 108 -14.07 -9.81 -4.05
N ALA A 109 -12.93 -9.84 -4.71
CA ALA A 109 -11.85 -10.77 -4.40
C ALA A 109 -10.77 -10.06 -3.57
N THR A 110 -10.22 -10.77 -2.58
CA THR A 110 -8.99 -10.36 -1.88
C THR A 110 -7.90 -11.40 -2.05
N LYS A 111 -6.65 -10.95 -1.98
CA LYS A 111 -5.48 -11.83 -1.87
C LYS A 111 -4.42 -11.13 -1.01
N PRO A 112 -3.89 -11.76 0.05
CA PRO A 112 -2.73 -11.20 0.75
C PRO A 112 -1.54 -11.12 -0.22
N VAL A 113 -0.85 -9.99 -0.27
CA VAL A 113 0.42 -9.89 -1.02
C VAL A 113 1.65 -10.05 -0.14
N ARG A 114 1.49 -10.01 1.19
CA ARG A 114 2.58 -10.25 2.14
C ARG A 114 2.44 -11.65 2.73
N GLU A 115 3.57 -12.30 2.92
CA GLU A 115 3.65 -13.60 3.60
C GLU A 115 3.62 -13.44 5.12
N HIS A 116 4.15 -12.32 5.63
CA HIS A 116 4.19 -11.98 7.05
C HIS A 116 3.49 -10.65 7.31
N GLU A 117 2.86 -10.54 8.48
CA GLU A 117 2.24 -9.32 8.96
C GLU A 117 3.29 -8.21 9.13
N ARG A 118 2.90 -6.98 8.81
CA ARG A 118 3.70 -5.79 9.07
C ARG A 118 3.11 -5.01 10.22
N TYR A 119 3.89 -4.89 11.28
CA TYR A 119 3.59 -4.05 12.43
C TYR A 119 4.02 -2.63 12.08
N LYS A 120 3.11 -1.67 12.21
CA LYS A 120 3.42 -0.25 12.02
C LYS A 120 4.15 0.26 13.24
N LEU A 121 5.29 0.92 13.03
CA LEU A 121 6.17 1.36 14.10
C LEU A 121 6.60 2.81 13.87
N GLN A 122 7.21 3.41 14.89
CA GLN A 122 7.89 4.70 14.76
C GLN A 122 9.11 4.71 15.69
N LEU A 123 10.18 4.04 15.25
CA LEU A 123 11.42 3.90 16.03
C LEU A 123 12.57 4.59 15.31
N ALA A 124 13.41 5.31 16.05
CA ALA A 124 14.65 5.85 15.50
C ALA A 124 15.55 4.68 15.07
N CYS A 125 16.17 4.80 13.90
CA CYS A 125 17.12 3.82 13.39
C CYS A 125 18.20 4.48 12.53
N THR A 126 19.29 3.76 12.32
CA THR A 126 20.37 4.17 11.41
C THR A 126 20.55 3.12 10.34
N ILE A 127 20.64 3.56 9.08
CA ILE A 127 21.10 2.72 7.97
C ILE A 127 22.60 2.95 7.81
N ASP A 128 23.40 1.89 7.83
CA ASP A 128 24.82 1.94 7.42
C ASP A 128 24.97 1.31 6.03
N HIS A 129 25.55 2.08 5.11
CA HIS A 129 25.91 1.62 3.78
C HIS A 129 27.31 2.09 3.43
N MET A 130 28.25 1.15 3.28
CA MET A 130 29.65 1.45 2.94
C MET A 130 30.29 2.52 3.84
N SER A 131 30.02 2.51 5.16
CA SER A 131 30.49 3.50 6.14
C SER A 131 29.79 4.87 6.10
N ASN A 132 28.75 5.02 5.27
CA ASN A 132 27.85 6.17 5.33
C ASN A 132 26.65 5.83 6.21
N ARG A 133 26.43 6.65 7.24
CA ARG A 133 25.32 6.49 8.19
C ARG A 133 24.19 7.47 7.90
N TYR A 134 22.98 6.94 7.82
CA TYR A 134 21.76 7.70 7.54
C TYR A 134 20.80 7.61 8.73
N GLU A 135 20.67 8.72 9.48
CA GLU A 135 19.63 8.92 10.49
C GLU A 135 18.24 8.78 9.85
N SER A 136 17.44 7.86 10.38
CA SER A 136 16.19 7.42 9.78
C SER A 136 15.17 6.99 10.83
N ASN A 137 13.95 6.67 10.41
CA ASN A 137 12.94 6.08 11.29
C ASN A 137 12.37 4.80 10.68
N LEU A 138 12.35 3.73 11.47
CA LEU A 138 11.65 2.49 11.17
C LEU A 138 10.13 2.73 11.23
N VAL A 139 9.45 2.53 10.11
CA VAL A 139 8.01 2.80 9.95
C VAL A 139 7.15 1.53 9.93
N ASP A 140 7.73 0.41 9.51
CA ASP A 140 7.10 -0.90 9.62
C ASP A 140 8.15 -1.99 9.84
N PHE A 141 7.75 -3.11 10.44
CA PHE A 141 8.59 -4.30 10.62
C PHE A 141 7.78 -5.57 10.40
N SER A 142 8.40 -6.58 9.81
CA SER A 142 7.85 -7.93 9.60
C SER A 142 8.96 -8.95 9.70
N LEU A 143 8.60 -10.24 9.77
CA LEU A 143 9.58 -11.31 9.86
C LEU A 143 10.53 -11.37 8.65
N SER A 144 10.16 -10.85 7.48
CA SER A 144 11.00 -10.91 6.27
C SER A 144 11.64 -9.58 5.86
N GLY A 145 11.45 -8.53 6.65
CA GLY A 145 12.01 -7.22 6.35
C GLY A 145 11.30 -6.07 7.06
N CYS A 146 11.75 -4.86 6.77
CA CYS A 146 11.22 -3.66 7.39
C CYS A 146 11.16 -2.48 6.41
N GLY A 147 10.40 -1.46 6.80
CA GLY A 147 10.27 -0.20 6.08
C GLY A 147 10.95 0.90 6.87
N ILE A 148 11.77 1.69 6.20
CA ILE A 148 12.52 2.80 6.80
C ILE A 148 12.18 4.09 6.07
N SER A 149 11.93 5.16 6.81
CA SER A 149 11.75 6.51 6.30
C SER A 149 12.99 7.36 6.56
N THR A 150 13.40 8.14 5.57
CA THR A 150 14.51 9.08 5.69
C THR A 150 14.18 10.38 4.96
N LEU A 151 14.68 11.50 5.47
CA LEU A 151 14.49 12.82 4.84
C LEU A 151 15.52 13.08 3.74
N ILE A 152 16.65 12.37 3.79
CA ILE A 152 17.78 12.52 2.87
C ILE A 152 17.61 11.54 1.72
N GLU A 153 17.99 11.96 0.51
CA GLU A 153 18.02 11.05 -0.64
C GLU A 153 19.07 9.95 -0.42
N PRO A 154 18.67 8.67 -0.44
CA PRO A 154 19.63 7.58 -0.29
C PRO A 154 20.61 7.55 -1.45
N GLU A 155 21.91 7.39 -1.16
CA GLU A 155 22.96 7.24 -2.18
C GLU A 155 23.23 5.78 -2.55
N PHE A 156 22.35 4.86 -2.10
CA PHE A 156 22.37 3.44 -2.41
C PHE A 156 21.21 3.06 -3.34
N ALA A 157 21.36 1.93 -4.03
CA ALA A 157 20.42 1.43 -5.00
C ALA A 157 19.65 0.19 -4.49
N VAL A 158 18.59 -0.16 -5.23
CA VAL A 158 17.88 -1.42 -5.01
C VAL A 158 18.84 -2.59 -5.27
N GLY A 159 18.90 -3.53 -4.34
CA GLY A 159 19.81 -4.67 -4.34
C GLY A 159 21.06 -4.50 -3.47
N ASP A 160 21.39 -3.26 -3.08
CA ASP A 160 22.56 -3.03 -2.24
C ASP A 160 22.38 -3.62 -0.84
N THR A 161 23.49 -4.11 -0.26
CA THR A 161 23.52 -4.66 1.10
C THR A 161 23.74 -3.53 2.09
N ILE A 162 22.91 -3.48 3.13
CA ILE A 162 22.93 -2.44 4.16
C ILE A 162 22.90 -3.09 5.54
N THR A 163 23.29 -2.33 6.56
CA THR A 163 23.07 -2.72 7.98
C THR A 163 22.07 -1.78 8.61
N ILE A 164 21.22 -2.30 9.51
CA ILE A 164 20.21 -1.51 10.22
C ILE A 164 20.49 -1.60 11.72
N GLU A 165 20.68 -0.44 12.34
CA GLU A 165 20.76 -0.29 13.79
C GLU A 165 19.44 0.31 14.29
N SER A 166 18.72 -0.43 15.14
CA SER A 166 17.43 -0.05 15.72
C SER A 166 17.21 -0.77 17.05
N PRO A 167 16.19 -0.40 17.85
CA PRO A 167 15.83 -1.16 19.05
C PRO A 167 15.54 -2.64 18.77
N LEU A 168 15.08 -2.99 17.56
CA LEU A 168 14.77 -4.36 17.15
C LEU A 168 15.97 -5.12 16.55
N SER A 169 17.17 -4.53 16.55
CA SER A 169 18.35 -5.15 15.92
C SER A 169 18.79 -6.43 16.62
N GLU A 170 18.49 -6.61 17.91
CA GLU A 170 18.81 -7.85 18.63
C GLU A 170 18.06 -9.08 18.11
N HIS A 171 16.93 -8.87 17.43
CA HIS A 171 16.14 -9.93 16.80
C HIS A 171 16.57 -10.22 15.36
N ILE A 172 17.44 -9.40 14.79
CA ILE A 172 18.02 -9.62 13.47
C ILE A 172 19.39 -10.24 13.69
N ASP A 173 19.53 -11.53 13.36
CA ASP A 173 20.82 -12.22 13.41
C ASP A 173 21.89 -11.41 12.66
N GLU A 174 23.08 -11.25 13.26
CA GLU A 174 24.21 -10.52 12.66
C GLU A 174 24.60 -11.12 11.29
N GLU A 175 24.37 -12.42 11.08
CA GLU A 175 24.61 -13.09 9.81
C GLU A 175 23.48 -12.86 8.77
N ASN A 176 22.31 -12.40 9.21
CA ASN A 176 21.15 -12.18 8.35
C ASN A 176 21.27 -10.88 7.56
N ARG A 177 21.82 -11.00 6.35
CA ARG A 177 22.07 -9.86 5.46
C ARG A 177 20.79 -9.12 5.12
N CYS A 178 20.83 -7.80 5.28
CA CYS A 178 19.77 -6.91 4.85
C CYS A 178 20.08 -6.33 3.46
N SER A 179 19.08 -6.30 2.58
CA SER A 179 19.21 -5.75 1.22
C SER A 179 18.07 -4.80 0.89
N VAL A 180 18.36 -3.79 0.08
CA VAL A 180 17.36 -2.81 -0.35
C VAL A 180 16.41 -3.45 -1.36
N ALA A 181 15.15 -3.61 -0.99
CA ALA A 181 14.11 -4.19 -1.85
C ALA A 181 13.39 -3.16 -2.73
N ASN A 182 13.22 -1.92 -2.23
CA ASN A 182 12.69 -0.81 -3.02
C ASN A 182 13.07 0.54 -2.40
N ILE A 183 13.08 1.58 -3.23
CA ILE A 183 13.22 2.97 -2.81
C ILE A 183 12.09 3.78 -3.45
N LYS A 184 11.35 4.55 -2.65
CA LYS A 184 10.21 5.34 -3.10
C LYS A 184 10.29 6.76 -2.56
N LYS A 185 10.30 7.74 -3.47
CA LYS A 185 10.16 9.15 -3.12
C LYS A 185 8.74 9.45 -2.63
N LEU A 186 8.65 10.11 -1.48
CA LEU A 186 7.41 10.69 -0.97
C LEU A 186 7.46 12.22 -1.07
N GLN A 187 6.36 12.90 -0.70
CA GLN A 187 6.34 14.36 -0.64
C GLN A 187 7.36 14.91 0.37
N LYS A 188 7.60 14.17 1.45
CA LYS A 188 8.54 14.52 2.52
C LYS A 188 9.54 13.37 2.70
N GLY A 189 10.59 13.38 1.90
CA GLY A 189 11.67 12.39 1.97
C GLY A 189 11.39 11.11 1.18
N TRP A 190 11.88 10.00 1.70
CA TRP A 190 11.98 8.72 1.02
C TRP A 190 11.57 7.58 1.94
N ILE A 191 10.99 6.54 1.34
CA ILE A 191 10.80 5.24 1.98
C ILE A 191 11.75 4.24 1.33
N VAL A 192 12.51 3.54 2.15
CA VAL A 192 13.37 2.43 1.79
C VAL A 192 12.74 1.16 2.33
N GLY A 193 12.33 0.26 1.44
CA GLY A 193 11.92 -1.09 1.82
C GLY A 193 13.15 -1.99 1.88
N VAL A 194 13.34 -2.68 3.00
CA VAL A 194 14.46 -3.58 3.25
C VAL A 194 13.95 -5.01 3.37
N LYS A 195 14.72 -5.95 2.82
CA LYS A 195 14.46 -7.39 2.88
C LYS A 195 15.58 -8.10 3.62
N PHE A 196 15.21 -8.96 4.55
CA PHE A 196 16.12 -9.89 5.23
C PHE A 196 16.42 -11.08 4.32
N ALA A 197 17.64 -11.62 4.40
CA ALA A 197 18.04 -12.78 3.61
C ALA A 197 17.20 -13.99 3.97
N GLU A 198 16.98 -14.20 5.28
CA GLU A 198 16.13 -15.24 5.83
C GLU A 198 15.02 -14.62 6.70
N PRO A 199 13.78 -15.12 6.65
CA PRO A 199 12.74 -14.69 7.57
C PRO A 199 13.11 -15.04 9.01
N LEU A 200 12.81 -14.12 9.93
CA LEU A 200 12.95 -14.32 11.37
C LEU A 200 11.86 -15.25 11.90
N ASP A 201 12.16 -15.93 13.00
CA ASP A 201 11.16 -16.66 13.76
C ASP A 201 10.38 -15.70 14.67
N MET A 202 9.04 -15.85 14.71
CA MET A 202 8.20 -15.08 15.62
C MET A 202 8.30 -15.65 17.04
N THR A 203 9.28 -15.19 17.82
CA THR A 203 9.38 -15.48 19.25
C THR A 203 8.33 -14.70 20.04
N ASP A 204 8.01 -15.16 21.26
CA ASP A 204 7.06 -14.44 22.12
C ASP A 204 7.59 -13.04 22.51
N ASP A 205 8.89 -12.91 22.71
CA ASP A 205 9.55 -11.64 23.04
C ASP A 205 9.45 -10.64 21.88
N LEU A 206 9.83 -11.04 20.66
CA LEU A 206 9.71 -10.20 19.46
C LEU A 206 8.26 -9.78 19.24
N LYS A 207 7.32 -10.72 19.40
CA LYS A 207 5.90 -10.43 19.22
C LYS A 207 5.40 -9.39 20.21
N ASN A 208 5.76 -9.51 21.49
CA ASN A 208 5.35 -8.55 22.52
C ASN A 208 5.92 -7.16 22.24
N GLU A 209 7.20 -7.08 21.87
CA GLU A 209 7.88 -5.82 21.59
C GLU A 209 7.30 -5.10 20.35
N LEU A 210 7.01 -5.87 19.27
CA LEU A 210 6.34 -5.35 18.09
C LEU A 210 4.95 -4.80 18.39
N LEU A 211 4.18 -5.48 19.24
CA LEU A 211 2.84 -5.02 19.64
C LEU A 211 2.90 -3.76 20.52
N GLU A 212 3.84 -3.70 21.47
CA GLU A 212 4.02 -2.54 22.35
C GLU A 212 4.44 -1.29 21.58
N HIS A 213 5.43 -1.43 20.70
CA HIS A 213 5.85 -0.34 19.83
C HIS A 213 4.77 0.08 18.82
N SER A 214 4.00 -0.88 18.29
CA SER A 214 2.92 -0.56 17.35
C SER A 214 1.76 0.17 18.01
N PHE A 215 1.43 -0.21 19.25
CA PHE A 215 0.45 0.51 20.06
C PHE A 215 0.90 1.95 20.34
N SER A 216 2.17 2.12 20.71
CA SER A 216 2.77 3.43 20.99
C SER A 216 2.74 4.34 19.76
N ALA A 217 3.08 3.80 18.58
CA ALA A 217 3.04 4.53 17.31
C ALA A 217 1.63 4.95 16.88
N SER A 218 0.59 4.21 17.31
CA SER A 218 -0.81 4.50 16.97
C SER A 218 -1.46 5.56 17.87
N THR A 219 -0.81 5.96 18.96
CA THR A 219 -1.34 6.89 19.97
C THR A 219 -0.86 8.34 19.75
N ILE A 220 0.02 8.57 18.76
CA ILE A 220 0.58 9.88 18.38
C ILE A 220 -0.16 10.41 17.14
#